data_AF-A0A101GE13-F1
#
_entry.id   AF-A0A101GE13-F1
#
_cell.length_a   1.000
_cell.length_b   1.000
_cell.length_c   1.000
_cell.angle_alpha   90.00
_cell.angle_beta   90.00
_cell.angle_gamma   90.00
#
_symmetry.space_group_name_H-M   'P 1'
#
loop_
_entity.id
_entity.type
_entity.pdbx_description
1 polymer ?
#
loop_
_entity_poly.entity_id
_entity_poly.type
_entity_poly.pdbx_seq_one_letter_code
_entity_poly.pdbx_strand_id
1 'polypeptide(L)'
;MKSAFKIFVYASVVLLMSSCVSQKKFTETEQKRLQCEEELAAIKGENHDLTADNTELKSRLEKLNKDFQRLISDTIRLGQDLRDLQTDYNKLNLSYTELLELAGKSEAGSKAEIQKIMAELQSSQEKLIRKQDSLRVLEEELESKQQKMMELQRILAQKDSIVNALQRKVSQALLGFEGKGLSIEIRNGKVYVSLEESLLFRSGSWEVNERGISALQKLSEVLAANPDINVLIEGHTDNVPYRGSGQVKDNWDLSVMRATAIVKIITRNSGVHPSRLTAAGRSEYAPIATNSSSEGRAKNRRTEIILTPKLDELFQIIETH
;
A
#
# COMPACT_ATOMS: atom_id res chain seq x y z
N MET A 1 17.35 27.52 -70.95
CA MET A 1 18.24 27.46 -69.76
C MET A 1 18.27 28.75 -68.91
N LYS A 2 18.25 29.98 -69.48
CA LYS A 2 18.37 31.22 -68.67
C LYS A 2 17.15 31.59 -67.79
N SER A 3 15.94 31.12 -68.12
CA SER A 3 14.72 31.37 -67.34
C SER A 3 14.64 30.53 -66.04
N ALA A 4 14.97 29.24 -66.14
CA ALA A 4 14.98 28.33 -64.98
C ALA A 4 16.00 28.74 -63.90
N PHE A 5 17.15 29.28 -64.29
CA PHE A 5 18.17 29.76 -63.36
C PHE A 5 17.71 30.98 -62.56
N LYS A 6 16.99 31.92 -63.18
CA LYS A 6 16.43 33.09 -62.48
C LYS A 6 15.34 32.71 -61.48
N ILE A 7 14.50 31.73 -61.83
CA ILE A 7 13.46 31.19 -60.93
C ILE A 7 14.11 30.47 -59.75
N PHE A 8 15.17 29.70 -59.98
CA PHE A 8 15.92 29.03 -58.92
C PHE A 8 16.57 30.03 -57.95
N VAL A 9 17.19 31.10 -58.46
CA VAL A 9 17.81 32.14 -57.63
C VAL A 9 16.76 32.91 -56.82
N TYR A 10 15.62 33.27 -57.42
CA TYR A 10 14.52 33.92 -56.69
C TYR A 10 13.90 33.00 -55.62
N ALA A 11 13.70 31.72 -55.94
CA ALA A 11 13.24 30.74 -54.96
C ALA A 11 14.24 30.58 -53.80
N SER A 12 15.55 30.60 -54.09
CA SER A 12 16.63 30.49 -53.10
C SER A 12 16.66 31.69 -52.15
N VAL A 13 16.47 32.91 -52.66
CA VAL A 13 16.48 34.15 -51.86
C VAL A 13 15.22 34.27 -50.99
N VAL A 14 14.06 33.84 -51.50
CA VAL A 14 12.81 33.79 -50.71
C VAL A 14 12.89 32.73 -49.60
N LEU A 15 13.56 31.60 -49.84
CA LEU A 15 13.83 30.56 -48.83
C LEU A 15 14.80 31.02 -47.73
N LEU A 16 15.72 31.94 -48.02
CA LEU A 16 16.69 32.45 -47.04
C LEU A 16 16.09 33.52 -46.11
N MET A 17 15.14 34.32 -46.59
CA MET A 17 14.52 35.42 -45.83
C MET A 17 13.41 34.99 -44.85
N SER A 18 13.01 33.71 -44.83
CA SER A 18 11.97 33.17 -43.93
C SER A 18 12.49 32.62 -42.60
N SER A 19 13.76 32.84 -42.25
CA SER A 19 14.44 32.09 -41.17
C SER A 19 14.69 32.85 -39.85
N CYS A 20 14.25 34.11 -39.69
CA CYS A 20 14.55 34.89 -38.48
C CYS A 20 13.38 34.94 -37.47
N VAL A 21 13.59 34.35 -36.30
CA VAL A 21 12.73 34.49 -35.10
C VAL A 21 13.11 35.76 -34.34
N SER A 22 12.14 36.53 -33.81
CA SER A 22 12.42 37.78 -33.10
C SER A 22 13.13 37.54 -31.75
N GLN A 23 14.12 38.37 -31.43
CA GLN A 23 14.95 38.23 -30.21
C GLN A 23 14.13 38.21 -28.91
N LYS A 24 13.00 38.95 -28.88
CA LYS A 24 12.06 38.93 -27.76
C LYS A 24 11.35 37.57 -27.59
N LYS A 25 10.97 36.92 -28.70
CA LYS A 25 10.42 35.55 -28.66
C LYS A 25 11.49 34.54 -28.26
N PHE A 26 12.74 34.72 -28.68
CA PHE A 26 13.86 33.88 -28.27
C PHE A 26 14.09 33.96 -26.76
N THR A 27 14.19 35.16 -26.18
CA THR A 27 14.39 35.36 -24.74
C THR A 27 13.20 34.86 -23.91
N GLU A 28 11.96 35.08 -24.37
CA GLU A 28 10.76 34.57 -23.67
C GLU A 28 10.70 33.02 -23.69
N THR A 29 11.15 32.41 -24.79
CA THR A 29 11.23 30.94 -24.92
C THR A 29 12.34 30.37 -24.05
N GLU A 30 13.48 31.07 -23.97
CA GLU A 30 14.60 30.71 -23.10
C GLU A 30 14.23 30.80 -21.61
N GLN A 31 13.47 31.82 -21.23
CA GLN A 31 13.00 32.01 -19.86
C GLN A 31 11.96 30.95 -19.47
N LYS A 32 11.03 30.59 -20.37
CA LYS A 32 10.11 29.46 -20.19
C LYS A 32 10.84 28.12 -20.11
N ARG A 33 11.93 27.96 -20.88
CA ARG A 33 12.78 26.76 -20.80
C ARG A 33 13.43 26.64 -19.43
N LEU A 34 13.99 27.74 -18.90
CA LEU A 34 14.60 27.76 -17.57
C LEU A 34 13.59 27.48 -16.46
N GLN A 35 12.40 28.10 -16.49
CA GLN A 35 11.33 27.79 -15.53
C GLN A 35 10.89 26.33 -15.60
N CYS A 36 10.76 25.78 -16.81
CA CYS A 36 10.37 24.38 -16.99
C CYS A 36 11.49 23.42 -16.53
N GLU A 37 12.76 23.80 -16.69
CA GLU A 37 13.91 23.06 -16.13
C GLU A 37 13.92 23.10 -14.59
N GLU A 38 13.59 24.24 -13.97
CA GLU A 38 13.43 24.36 -12.50
C GLU A 38 12.26 23.54 -11.97
N GLU A 39 11.08 23.63 -12.59
CA GLU A 39 9.89 22.86 -12.20
C GLU A 39 10.13 21.35 -12.35
N LEU A 40 10.82 20.94 -13.43
CA LEU A 40 11.19 19.54 -13.65
C LEU A 40 12.21 19.05 -12.63
N ALA A 41 13.15 19.90 -12.21
CA ALA A 41 14.07 19.58 -11.12
C ALA A 41 13.32 19.43 -9.79
N ALA A 42 12.36 20.31 -9.49
CA ALA A 42 11.54 20.25 -8.29
C ALA A 42 10.66 18.99 -8.24
N ILE A 43 9.93 18.68 -9.32
CA ILE A 43 9.08 17.48 -9.42
C ILE A 43 9.92 16.20 -9.35
N LYS A 44 11.13 16.19 -9.94
CA LYS A 44 12.05 15.05 -9.80
C LYS A 44 12.53 14.87 -8.37
N GLY A 45 12.81 15.97 -7.66
CA GLY A 45 13.13 15.95 -6.23
C GLY A 45 12.00 15.33 -5.43
N GLU A 46 10.77 15.83 -5.60
CA GLU A 46 9.60 15.33 -4.88
C GLU A 46 9.28 13.87 -5.20
N ASN A 47 9.44 13.43 -6.46
CA ASN A 47 9.28 12.01 -6.81
C ASN A 47 10.36 11.13 -6.18
N HIS A 48 11.59 11.63 -6.07
CA HIS A 48 12.68 10.93 -5.40
C HIS A 48 12.37 10.77 -3.91
N ASP A 49 11.92 11.85 -3.26
CA ASP A 49 11.53 11.86 -1.85
C ASP A 49 10.35 10.91 -1.60
N LEU A 50 9.28 10.99 -2.41
CA LEU A 50 8.14 10.06 -2.31
C LEU A 50 8.52 8.60 -2.55
N THR A 51 9.50 8.35 -3.43
CA THR A 51 10.01 6.99 -3.66
C THR A 51 10.80 6.50 -2.45
N ALA A 52 11.63 7.36 -1.85
CA ALA A 52 12.35 7.08 -0.62
C ALA A 52 11.36 6.76 0.51
N ASP A 53 10.34 7.60 0.72
CA ASP A 53 9.28 7.39 1.70
C ASP A 53 8.53 6.08 1.46
N ASN A 54 8.21 5.74 0.21
CA ASN A 54 7.53 4.48 -0.11
C ASN A 54 8.39 3.27 0.24
N THR A 55 9.69 3.33 -0.04
CA THR A 55 10.63 2.26 0.35
C THR A 55 10.78 2.15 1.86
N GLU A 56 10.82 3.29 2.56
CA GLU A 56 10.87 3.32 4.02
C GLU A 56 9.59 2.74 4.63
N LEU A 57 8.42 3.16 4.16
CA LEU A 57 7.13 2.64 4.61
C LEU A 57 7.00 1.13 4.39
N LYS A 58 7.46 0.61 3.25
CA LYS A 58 7.51 -0.84 3.01
C LYS A 58 8.42 -1.56 4.01
N SER A 59 9.60 -1.01 4.28
CA SER A 59 10.52 -1.56 5.27
C SER A 59 9.91 -1.56 6.68
N ARG A 60 9.23 -0.46 7.06
CA ARG A 60 8.48 -0.37 8.33
C ARG A 60 7.36 -1.42 8.40
N LEU A 61 6.64 -1.65 7.30
CA LEU A 61 5.57 -2.65 7.22
C LEU A 61 6.12 -4.08 7.41
N GLU A 62 7.23 -4.42 6.75
CA GLU A 62 7.90 -5.71 6.92
C GLU A 62 8.40 -5.91 8.36
N LYS A 63 8.98 -4.86 8.95
CA LYS A 63 9.43 -4.88 10.34
C LYS A 63 8.25 -5.09 11.30
N LEU A 64 7.16 -4.35 11.12
CA LEU A 64 5.95 -4.49 11.93
C LEU A 64 5.34 -5.89 11.81
N ASN A 65 5.35 -6.48 10.62
CA ASN A 65 4.87 -7.85 10.43
C ASN A 65 5.78 -8.89 11.13
N LYS A 66 7.10 -8.69 11.11
CA LYS A 66 8.03 -9.54 11.87
C LYS A 66 7.83 -9.39 13.39
N ASP A 67 7.66 -8.17 13.87
CA ASP A 67 7.41 -7.88 15.27
C ASP A 67 6.08 -8.52 15.71
N PHE A 68 5.04 -8.48 14.87
CA PHE A 68 3.76 -9.14 15.10
C PHE A 68 3.90 -10.66 15.21
N GLN A 69 4.63 -11.31 14.30
CA GLN A 69 4.89 -12.76 14.36
C GLN A 69 5.71 -13.16 15.59
N ARG A 70 6.66 -12.31 15.99
CA ARG A 70 7.42 -12.50 17.23
C ARG A 70 6.51 -12.41 18.45
N LEU A 71 5.61 -11.42 18.48
CA LEU A 71 4.65 -11.25 19.57
C LEU A 71 3.70 -12.46 19.71
N ILE A 72 3.27 -13.06 18.60
CA ILE A 72 2.49 -14.31 18.61
C ILE A 72 3.29 -15.44 19.27
N SER A 73 4.55 -15.59 18.86
CA SER A 73 5.43 -16.65 19.38
C SER A 73 5.71 -16.48 20.87
N ASP A 74 5.97 -15.24 21.31
CA ASP A 74 6.18 -14.91 22.71
C ASP A 74 4.91 -15.18 23.53
N THR A 75 3.72 -14.87 23.00
CA THR A 75 2.43 -15.16 23.66
C THR A 75 2.20 -16.66 23.85
N ILE A 76 2.54 -17.47 22.84
CA ILE A 76 2.43 -18.93 22.93
C ILE A 76 3.39 -19.46 24.00
N ARG A 77 4.65 -19.01 24.00
CA ARG A 77 5.66 -19.42 24.97
C ARG A 77 5.24 -19.06 26.39
N LEU A 78 4.77 -17.82 26.57
CA LEU A 78 4.31 -17.33 27.86
C LEU A 78 3.13 -18.14 28.39
N GLY A 79 2.20 -18.53 27.52
CA GLY A 79 1.11 -19.44 27.87
C GLY A 79 1.57 -20.84 28.27
N GLN A 80 2.70 -21.34 27.73
CA GLN A 80 3.31 -22.60 28.16
C GLN A 80 3.97 -22.44 29.53
N ASP A 81 4.79 -21.41 29.70
CA ASP A 81 5.47 -21.10 30.97
C ASP A 81 4.45 -20.97 32.13
N LEU A 82 3.29 -20.35 31.87
CA LEU A 82 2.18 -20.26 32.81
C LEU A 82 1.63 -21.62 33.25
N ARG A 83 1.40 -22.53 32.29
CA ARG A 83 0.88 -23.88 32.58
C ARG A 83 1.90 -24.72 33.34
N ASP A 84 3.18 -24.59 33.01
CA ASP A 84 4.25 -25.29 33.71
C ASP A 84 4.38 -24.78 35.15
N LEU A 85 4.33 -23.46 35.33
CA LEU A 85 4.35 -22.83 36.64
C LEU A 85 3.15 -23.25 37.51
N GLN A 86 1.96 -23.36 36.92
CA GLN A 86 0.76 -23.86 37.60
C GLN A 86 0.91 -25.34 38.01
N THR A 87 1.53 -26.14 37.16
CA THR A 87 1.78 -27.56 37.45
C THR A 87 2.78 -27.72 38.59
N ASP A 88 3.85 -26.94 38.59
CA ASP A 88 4.85 -26.93 39.66
C ASP A 88 4.26 -26.41 40.98
N TYR A 89 3.40 -25.39 40.91
CA TYR A 89 2.64 -24.92 42.07
C TYR A 89 1.79 -26.04 42.67
N ASN A 90 1.04 -26.78 41.86
CA ASN A 90 0.21 -27.89 42.32
C ASN A 90 1.04 -29.00 42.97
N LYS A 91 2.18 -29.36 42.38
CA LYS A 91 3.11 -30.36 42.94
C LYS A 91 3.69 -29.91 44.28
N LEU A 92 4.10 -28.66 44.38
CA LEU A 92 4.64 -28.09 45.62
C LEU A 92 3.59 -28.12 46.72
N ASN A 93 2.35 -27.75 46.40
CA ASN A 93 1.24 -27.78 47.35
C ASN A 93 0.88 -29.20 47.81
N LEU A 94 1.02 -30.20 46.93
CA LEU A 94 0.84 -31.61 47.29
C LEU A 94 1.92 -32.06 48.29
N SER A 95 3.20 -31.76 47.99
CA SER A 95 4.32 -32.10 48.88
C SER A 95 4.22 -31.41 50.24
N TYR A 96 3.67 -30.19 50.28
CA TYR A 96 3.39 -29.45 51.51
C TYR A 96 2.36 -30.17 52.39
N THR A 97 1.31 -30.70 51.78
CA THR A 97 0.24 -31.45 52.47
C THR A 97 0.80 -32.73 53.10
N GLU A 98 1.66 -33.45 52.37
CA GLU A 98 2.33 -34.66 52.86
C GLU A 98 3.29 -34.38 54.03
N LEU A 99 4.04 -33.27 53.97
CA LEU A 99 4.97 -32.85 55.03
C LEU A 99 4.24 -32.45 56.32
N LEU A 100 3.11 -31.76 56.23
CA LEU A 100 2.26 -31.44 57.39
C LEU A 100 1.75 -32.71 58.08
N GLU A 101 1.38 -33.73 57.30
CA GLU A 101 0.89 -35.00 57.83
C GLU A 101 2.00 -35.80 58.53
N LEU A 102 3.23 -35.74 58.02
CA LEU A 102 4.43 -36.31 58.65
C LEU A 102 4.82 -35.57 59.94
N ALA A 103 4.76 -34.25 59.94
CA ALA A 103 5.06 -33.42 61.12
C ALA A 103 4.06 -33.68 62.26
N GLY A 104 2.77 -33.84 61.95
CA GLY A 104 1.75 -34.21 62.94
C GLY A 104 1.96 -35.58 63.58
N LYS A 105 2.80 -36.45 62.99
CA LYS A 105 3.13 -37.79 63.51
C LYS A 105 4.40 -37.83 64.36
N SER A 106 5.22 -36.76 64.41
CA SER A 106 6.55 -36.76 65.05
C SER A 106 6.67 -35.68 66.13
N GLU A 107 6.00 -35.90 67.28
CA GLU A 107 6.02 -34.96 68.41
C GLU A 107 7.22 -35.12 69.37
N ALA A 108 8.30 -35.79 68.96
CA ALA A 108 9.53 -35.89 69.78
C ALA A 108 10.81 -36.06 68.93
N GLY A 109 11.46 -34.95 68.55
CA GLY A 109 12.78 -35.00 67.90
C GLY A 109 13.31 -33.65 67.43
N SER A 110 14.32 -33.13 68.15
CA SER A 110 15.26 -32.04 67.79
C SER A 110 14.72 -30.65 67.36
N LYS A 111 14.82 -29.69 68.29
CA LYS A 111 14.58 -28.24 68.11
C LYS A 111 15.32 -27.62 66.90
N ALA A 112 16.46 -28.18 66.50
CA ALA A 112 17.24 -27.73 65.34
C ALA A 112 16.56 -28.07 64.01
N GLU A 113 15.83 -29.18 63.95
CA GLU A 113 15.10 -29.64 62.77
C GLU A 113 13.85 -28.77 62.56
N ILE A 114 13.17 -28.41 63.65
CA ILE A 114 12.07 -27.44 63.67
C ILE A 114 12.53 -26.07 63.15
N GLN A 115 13.70 -25.57 63.57
CA GLN A 115 14.25 -24.29 63.09
C GLN A 115 14.59 -24.33 61.59
N LYS A 116 15.16 -25.44 61.11
CA LYS A 116 15.47 -25.61 59.68
C LYS A 116 14.19 -25.62 58.83
N ILE A 117 13.18 -26.36 59.27
CA ILE A 117 11.87 -26.42 58.59
C ILE A 117 11.18 -25.05 58.62
N MET A 118 11.23 -24.30 59.73
CA MET A 118 10.69 -22.93 59.79
C MET A 118 11.38 -21.97 58.80
N ALA A 119 12.71 -22.07 58.64
CA ALA A 119 13.45 -21.24 57.69
C ALA A 119 13.13 -21.61 56.23
N GLU A 120 13.00 -22.91 55.93
CA GLU A 120 12.56 -23.40 54.62
C GLU A 120 11.11 -22.97 54.32
N LEU A 121 10.23 -23.02 55.33
CA LEU A 121 8.83 -22.56 55.23
C LEU A 121 8.76 -21.07 54.88
N GLN A 122 9.53 -20.23 55.58
CA GLN A 122 9.56 -18.79 55.32
C GLN A 122 10.10 -18.49 53.93
N SER A 123 11.18 -19.16 53.49
CA SER A 123 11.73 -19.01 52.14
C SER A 123 10.75 -19.45 51.05
N SER A 124 10.00 -20.53 51.30
CA SER A 124 9.00 -21.04 50.36
C SER A 124 7.81 -20.09 50.24
N GLN A 125 7.29 -19.56 51.36
CA GLN A 125 6.24 -18.54 51.36
C GLN A 125 6.64 -17.30 50.58
N GLU A 126 7.85 -16.78 50.78
CA GLU A 126 8.34 -15.62 50.03
C GLU A 126 8.41 -15.88 48.52
N LYS A 127 8.86 -17.07 48.11
CA LYS A 127 8.88 -17.47 46.70
C LYS A 127 7.46 -17.59 46.11
N LEU A 128 6.52 -18.11 46.90
CA LEU A 128 5.13 -18.28 46.50
C LEU A 128 4.46 -16.93 46.25
N ILE A 129 4.64 -15.98 47.18
CA ILE A 129 4.13 -14.61 47.04
C ILE A 129 4.71 -13.95 45.79
N ARG A 130 6.03 -14.04 45.56
CA ARG A 130 6.67 -13.48 44.35
C ARG A 130 6.14 -14.08 43.05
N LYS A 131 5.91 -15.39 43.03
CA LYS A 131 5.29 -16.07 41.87
C LYS A 131 3.85 -15.62 41.66
N GLN A 132 3.07 -15.48 42.72
CA GLN A 132 1.69 -15.01 42.66
C GLN A 132 1.60 -13.56 42.16
N ASP A 133 2.50 -12.68 42.61
CA ASP A 133 2.60 -11.31 42.10
C ASP A 133 2.97 -11.28 40.61
N SER A 134 3.91 -12.14 40.19
CA SER A 134 4.33 -12.23 38.78
C SER A 134 3.21 -12.78 37.88
N LEU A 135 2.47 -13.78 38.37
CA LEU A 135 1.30 -14.35 37.69
C LEU A 135 0.24 -13.29 37.45
N ARG A 136 -0.10 -12.51 38.49
CA ARG A 136 -1.11 -11.46 38.39
C ARG A 136 -0.77 -10.41 37.33
N VAL A 137 0.48 -9.92 37.30
CA VAL A 137 0.93 -8.96 36.29
C VAL A 137 0.82 -9.55 34.88
N LEU A 138 1.15 -10.83 34.73
CA LEU A 138 1.12 -11.49 33.44
C LEU A 138 -0.30 -11.75 32.92
N GLU A 139 -1.23 -12.07 33.83
CA GLU A 139 -2.65 -12.18 33.54
C GLU A 139 -3.22 -10.84 33.05
N GLU A 140 -2.89 -9.73 33.74
CA GLU A 140 -3.28 -8.37 33.33
C GLU A 140 -2.73 -7.99 31.95
N GLU A 141 -1.46 -8.30 31.65
CA GLU A 141 -0.86 -8.06 30.33
C GLU A 141 -1.50 -8.92 29.22
N LEU A 142 -1.78 -10.18 29.51
CA LEU A 142 -2.40 -11.09 28.56
C LEU A 142 -3.83 -10.63 28.22
N GLU A 143 -4.61 -10.21 29.21
CA GLU A 143 -5.95 -9.69 29.01
C GLU A 143 -5.93 -8.42 28.13
N SER A 144 -5.02 -7.48 28.41
CA SER A 144 -4.85 -6.28 27.58
C SER A 144 -4.48 -6.60 26.13
N LYS A 145 -3.57 -7.56 25.91
CA LYS A 145 -3.19 -8.01 24.55
C LYS A 145 -4.34 -8.72 23.84
N GLN A 146 -5.12 -9.53 24.55
CA GLN A 146 -6.30 -10.21 24.00
C GLN A 146 -7.36 -9.20 23.55
N GLN A 147 -7.64 -8.17 24.36
CA GLN A 147 -8.59 -7.10 23.99
C GLN A 147 -8.14 -6.37 22.72
N LYS A 148 -6.87 -5.95 22.65
CA LYS A 148 -6.30 -5.32 21.45
C LYS A 148 -6.38 -6.23 20.22
N MET A 149 -6.13 -7.53 20.39
CA MET A 149 -6.22 -8.48 19.29
C MET A 149 -7.67 -8.60 18.76
N MET A 150 -8.66 -8.71 19.65
CA MET A 150 -10.06 -8.77 19.25
C MET A 150 -10.49 -7.50 18.51
N GLU A 151 -10.03 -6.34 18.95
CA GLU A 151 -10.29 -5.06 18.29
C GLU A 151 -9.68 -5.00 16.88
N LEU A 152 -8.40 -5.37 16.74
CA LEU A 152 -7.74 -5.43 15.44
C LEU A 152 -8.42 -6.42 14.49
N GLN A 153 -8.85 -7.59 15.00
CA GLN A 153 -9.60 -8.57 14.22
C GLN A 153 -10.94 -7.99 13.71
N ARG A 154 -11.67 -7.25 14.56
CA ARG A 154 -12.91 -6.58 14.17
C ARG A 154 -12.68 -5.56 13.05
N ILE A 155 -11.62 -4.76 13.17
CA ILE A 155 -11.24 -3.76 12.16
C ILE A 155 -10.88 -4.43 10.83
N LEU A 156 -10.07 -5.49 10.86
CA LEU A 156 -9.70 -6.24 9.66
C LEU A 156 -10.93 -6.85 8.97
N ALA A 157 -11.83 -7.47 9.73
CA ALA A 157 -13.07 -8.04 9.19
C ALA A 157 -13.96 -6.97 8.56
N GLN A 158 -14.07 -5.79 9.18
CA GLN A 158 -14.81 -4.66 8.62
C GLN A 158 -14.18 -4.17 7.32
N LYS A 159 -12.85 -4.03 7.28
CA LYS A 159 -12.11 -3.67 6.07
C LYS A 159 -12.36 -4.65 4.94
N ASP A 160 -12.25 -5.95 5.20
CA ASP A 160 -12.46 -6.98 4.17
C ASP A 160 -13.89 -6.95 3.63
N SER A 161 -14.89 -6.73 4.49
CA SER A 161 -16.28 -6.56 4.07
C SER A 161 -16.46 -5.37 3.12
N ILE A 162 -15.86 -4.22 3.44
CA ILE A 162 -15.91 -3.01 2.60
C ILE A 162 -15.23 -3.26 1.25
N VAL A 163 -14.03 -3.85 1.24
CA VAL A 163 -13.28 -4.13 0.02
C VAL A 163 -14.05 -5.09 -0.88
N ASN A 164 -14.62 -6.16 -0.31
CA ASN A 164 -15.43 -7.12 -1.07
C ASN A 164 -16.72 -6.48 -1.61
N ALA A 165 -17.39 -5.63 -0.84
CA ALA A 165 -18.56 -4.90 -1.30
C ALA A 165 -18.22 -3.94 -2.45
N LEU A 166 -17.10 -3.23 -2.35
CA LEU A 166 -16.61 -2.35 -3.41
C LEU A 166 -16.28 -3.14 -4.68
N GLN A 167 -15.56 -4.25 -4.56
CA GLN A 167 -15.24 -5.12 -5.70
C GLN A 167 -16.51 -5.56 -6.44
N ARG A 168 -17.55 -6.00 -5.72
CA ARG A 168 -18.83 -6.37 -6.32
C ARG A 168 -19.50 -5.20 -7.07
N LYS A 169 -19.54 -4.01 -6.46
CA LYS A 169 -20.13 -2.81 -7.10
C LYS A 169 -19.37 -2.45 -8.39
N VAL A 170 -18.04 -2.49 -8.35
CA VAL A 170 -17.18 -2.18 -9.49
C VAL A 170 -17.34 -3.23 -10.60
N SER A 171 -17.30 -4.52 -10.25
CA SER A 171 -17.57 -5.61 -11.19
C SER A 171 -18.93 -5.46 -11.84
N GLN A 172 -19.99 -5.21 -11.06
CA GLN A 172 -21.35 -5.00 -11.59
C GLN A 172 -21.43 -3.83 -12.58
N ALA A 173 -20.79 -2.70 -12.28
CA ALA A 173 -20.77 -1.54 -13.16
C ALA A 173 -19.98 -1.80 -14.46
N LEU A 174 -18.95 -2.67 -14.40
CA LEU A 174 -18.03 -2.91 -15.49
C LEU A 174 -18.22 -4.27 -16.20
N LEU A 175 -19.29 -5.02 -15.89
CA LEU A 175 -19.60 -6.34 -16.48
C LEU A 175 -19.50 -6.36 -18.02
N GLY A 176 -19.91 -5.29 -18.71
CA GLY A 176 -19.85 -5.21 -20.18
C GLY A 176 -18.43 -5.14 -20.77
N PHE A 177 -17.44 -4.85 -19.92
CA PHE A 177 -16.02 -4.67 -20.26
C PHE A 177 -15.14 -5.80 -19.73
N GLU A 178 -15.58 -6.52 -18.69
CA GLU A 178 -14.87 -7.65 -18.10
C GLU A 178 -14.57 -8.74 -19.16
N GLY A 179 -13.33 -9.23 -19.18
CA GLY A 179 -12.86 -10.19 -20.18
C GLY A 179 -12.63 -9.60 -21.57
N LYS A 180 -12.82 -8.29 -21.77
CA LYS A 180 -12.54 -7.58 -23.03
C LYS A 180 -11.44 -6.53 -22.84
N GLY A 181 -10.34 -6.94 -22.20
CA GLY A 181 -9.24 -6.05 -21.82
C GLY A 181 -9.43 -5.34 -20.49
N LEU A 182 -10.35 -5.83 -19.65
CA LEU A 182 -10.55 -5.37 -18.27
C LEU A 182 -10.57 -6.56 -17.31
N SER A 183 -9.84 -6.45 -16.20
CA SER A 183 -9.89 -7.39 -15.08
C SER A 183 -10.00 -6.66 -13.75
N ILE A 184 -10.59 -7.32 -12.75
CA ILE A 184 -10.78 -6.79 -11.41
C ILE A 184 -10.25 -7.82 -10.41
N GLU A 185 -9.34 -7.40 -9.55
CA GLU A 185 -8.72 -8.26 -8.55
C GLU A 185 -8.63 -7.57 -7.19
N ILE A 186 -8.63 -8.34 -6.10
CA ILE A 186 -8.33 -7.83 -4.77
C ILE A 186 -6.89 -8.19 -4.43
N ARG A 187 -6.08 -7.20 -4.07
CA ARG A 187 -4.70 -7.40 -3.60
C ARG A 187 -4.44 -6.52 -2.38
N ASN A 188 -3.95 -7.11 -1.29
CA ASN A 188 -3.58 -6.39 -0.06
C ASN A 188 -4.69 -5.48 0.51
N GLY A 189 -5.96 -5.91 0.43
CA GLY A 189 -7.10 -5.14 0.90
C GLY A 189 -7.41 -3.89 0.06
N LYS A 190 -7.05 -3.91 -1.22
CA LYS A 190 -7.38 -2.89 -2.23
C LYS A 190 -8.00 -3.56 -3.45
N VAL A 191 -8.85 -2.84 -4.17
CA VAL A 191 -9.42 -3.31 -5.43
C VAL A 191 -8.60 -2.75 -6.58
N TYR A 192 -8.06 -3.63 -7.41
CA TYR A 192 -7.30 -3.30 -8.62
C TYR A 192 -8.20 -3.51 -9.83
N VAL A 193 -8.48 -2.43 -10.56
CA VAL A 193 -9.13 -2.49 -11.87
C VAL A 193 -8.06 -2.30 -12.92
N SER A 194 -7.67 -3.38 -13.60
CA SER A 194 -6.66 -3.33 -14.66
C SER A 194 -7.35 -3.19 -16.00
N LEU A 195 -6.99 -2.15 -16.75
CA LEU A 195 -7.49 -1.89 -18.10
C LEU A 195 -6.32 -1.96 -19.07
N GLU A 196 -6.40 -2.86 -20.05
CA GLU A 196 -5.43 -2.93 -21.13
C GLU A 196 -5.45 -1.65 -21.97
N GLU A 197 -4.29 -1.27 -22.51
CA GLU A 197 -4.17 -0.12 -23.39
C GLU A 197 -5.14 -0.21 -24.57
N SER A 198 -5.32 -1.39 -25.17
CA SER A 198 -6.20 -1.61 -26.33
C SER A 198 -7.67 -1.26 -26.05
N LEU A 199 -8.09 -1.35 -24.79
CA LEU A 199 -9.44 -0.96 -24.36
C LEU A 199 -9.58 0.56 -24.26
N LEU A 200 -8.55 1.25 -23.79
CA LEU A 200 -8.60 2.67 -23.43
C LEU A 200 -8.06 3.62 -24.50
N PHE A 201 -7.00 3.24 -25.20
CA PHE A 201 -6.19 4.13 -26.02
C PHE A 201 -5.93 3.51 -27.40
N ARG A 202 -5.63 4.39 -28.37
CA ARG A 202 -4.97 3.97 -29.60
C ARG A 202 -3.47 3.78 -29.34
N SER A 203 -2.81 2.95 -30.15
CA SER A 203 -1.36 2.72 -30.04
C SER A 203 -0.60 4.04 -30.03
N GLY A 204 0.28 4.22 -29.04
CA GLY A 204 1.10 5.42 -28.89
C GLY A 204 0.35 6.71 -28.55
N SER A 205 -0.95 6.63 -28.22
CA SER A 205 -1.79 7.77 -27.83
C SER A 205 -2.12 7.75 -26.33
N TRP A 206 -2.41 8.93 -25.78
CA TRP A 206 -2.98 9.14 -24.45
C TRP A 206 -4.41 9.72 -24.51
N GLU A 207 -4.96 9.85 -25.72
CA GLU A 207 -6.36 10.21 -25.92
C GLU A 207 -7.23 8.97 -25.72
N VAL A 208 -8.14 9.04 -24.75
CA VAL A 208 -9.03 7.93 -24.41
C VAL A 208 -10.10 7.80 -25.50
N ASN A 209 -10.28 6.58 -26.01
CA ASN A 209 -11.30 6.28 -27.00
C ASN A 209 -12.71 6.25 -26.38
N GLU A 210 -13.77 6.29 -27.20
CA GLU A 210 -15.18 6.30 -26.74
C GLU A 210 -15.54 5.12 -25.82
N ARG A 211 -14.99 3.94 -26.10
CA ARG A 211 -15.24 2.74 -25.29
C ARG A 211 -14.62 2.88 -23.90
N GLY A 212 -13.40 3.41 -23.83
CA GLY A 212 -12.73 3.75 -22.58
C GLY A 212 -13.46 4.84 -21.80
N ILE A 213 -13.95 5.89 -22.48
CA ILE A 213 -14.76 6.94 -21.85
C ILE A 213 -16.00 6.33 -21.20
N SER A 214 -16.73 5.46 -21.90
CA SER A 214 -17.91 4.79 -21.35
C SER A 214 -17.60 3.93 -20.13
N ALA A 215 -16.49 3.18 -20.14
CA ALA A 215 -16.05 2.39 -18.98
C ALA A 215 -15.71 3.29 -17.77
N LEU A 216 -14.97 4.38 -18.01
CA LEU A 216 -14.56 5.32 -16.97
C LEU A 216 -15.74 6.12 -16.40
N GLN A 217 -16.77 6.41 -17.21
CA GLN A 217 -18.00 7.03 -16.73
C GLN A 217 -18.74 6.11 -15.75
N LYS A 218 -18.93 4.83 -16.08
CA LYS A 218 -19.54 3.86 -15.16
C LYS A 218 -18.73 3.69 -13.88
N LEU A 219 -17.41 3.66 -13.99
CA LEU A 219 -16.55 3.65 -12.81
C LEU A 219 -16.73 4.92 -11.97
N SER A 220 -16.82 6.10 -12.60
CA SER A 220 -17.03 7.37 -11.89
C SER A 220 -18.34 7.41 -11.09
N GLU A 221 -19.40 6.77 -11.57
CA GLU A 221 -20.68 6.64 -10.85
C GLU A 221 -20.51 5.81 -9.57
N VAL A 222 -19.78 4.69 -9.65
CA VAL A 222 -19.45 3.89 -8.47
C VAL A 222 -18.60 4.71 -7.49
N LEU A 223 -17.61 5.46 -7.97
CA LEU A 223 -16.75 6.29 -7.12
C LEU A 223 -17.51 7.46 -6.45
N ALA A 224 -18.48 8.04 -7.14
CA ALA A 224 -19.36 9.08 -6.60
C ALA A 224 -20.24 8.53 -5.46
N ALA A 225 -20.74 7.30 -5.61
CA ALA A 225 -21.55 6.63 -4.59
C ALA A 225 -20.75 6.09 -3.39
N ASN A 226 -19.42 6.14 -3.42
CA ASN A 226 -18.54 5.64 -2.34
C ASN A 226 -17.47 6.71 -2.05
N PRO A 227 -17.81 7.80 -1.32
CA PRO A 227 -16.92 8.94 -1.08
C PRO A 227 -15.67 8.61 -0.24
N ASP A 228 -15.72 7.51 0.50
CA ASP A 228 -14.65 7.06 1.40
C ASP A 228 -13.58 6.22 0.70
N ILE A 229 -13.56 6.23 -0.63
CA ILE A 229 -12.58 5.52 -1.45
C ILE A 229 -11.61 6.51 -2.08
N ASN A 230 -10.32 6.33 -1.80
CA ASN A 230 -9.21 6.98 -2.49
C ASN A 230 -8.83 6.17 -3.73
N VAL A 231 -8.40 6.87 -4.78
CA VAL A 231 -8.22 6.30 -6.12
C VAL A 231 -6.84 6.69 -6.65
N LEU A 232 -5.98 5.69 -6.83
CA LEU A 232 -4.68 5.85 -7.49
C LEU A 232 -4.76 5.25 -8.88
N ILE A 233 -4.40 6.01 -9.90
CA ILE A 233 -4.39 5.59 -11.30
C ILE A 233 -2.93 5.50 -11.73
N GLU A 234 -2.45 4.29 -12.01
CA GLU A 234 -1.08 4.02 -12.45
C GLU A 234 -1.06 3.63 -13.93
N GLY A 235 -0.33 4.41 -14.74
CA GLY A 235 -0.04 4.05 -16.14
C GLY A 235 1.20 3.16 -16.23
N HIS A 236 1.15 2.14 -17.08
CA HIS A 236 2.27 1.24 -17.36
C HIS A 236 2.48 1.09 -18.88
N THR A 237 3.73 0.88 -19.28
CA THR A 237 4.09 0.56 -20.67
C THR A 237 4.77 -0.80 -20.74
N ASP A 238 4.96 -1.32 -21.95
CA ASP A 238 5.95 -2.36 -22.19
C ASP A 238 7.34 -1.72 -22.35
N ASN A 239 8.32 -2.56 -22.70
CA ASN A 239 9.69 -2.11 -22.94
C ASN A 239 9.98 -1.61 -24.34
N VAL A 240 8.96 -1.43 -25.19
CA VAL A 240 9.17 -0.86 -26.52
C VAL A 240 9.37 0.64 -26.33
N PRO A 241 10.51 1.23 -26.75
CA PRO A 241 10.74 2.65 -26.52
C PRO A 241 9.70 3.49 -27.26
N TYR A 242 8.92 4.27 -26.51
CA TYR A 242 8.11 5.32 -27.09
C TYR A 242 9.00 6.43 -27.64
N ARG A 243 8.82 6.77 -28.92
CA ARG A 243 9.57 7.82 -29.62
C ARG A 243 8.61 8.91 -30.06
N GLY A 244 8.02 9.60 -29.08
CA GLY A 244 7.11 10.70 -29.33
C GLY A 244 7.82 11.96 -29.81
N SER A 245 7.04 12.89 -30.34
CA SER A 245 7.50 14.26 -30.61
C SER A 245 6.65 15.24 -29.80
N GLY A 246 7.25 16.36 -29.36
CA GLY A 246 6.56 17.36 -28.54
C GLY A 246 6.63 17.07 -27.04
N GLN A 247 5.49 17.14 -26.35
CA GLN A 247 5.41 17.10 -24.88
C GLN A 247 5.60 15.72 -24.27
N VAL A 248 5.41 14.64 -25.05
CA VAL A 248 5.56 13.25 -24.59
C VAL A 248 6.76 12.65 -25.29
N LYS A 249 7.86 12.44 -24.56
CA LYS A 249 9.15 12.07 -25.13
C LYS A 249 9.44 10.57 -25.00
N ASP A 250 9.01 9.95 -23.91
CA ASP A 250 9.33 8.56 -23.58
C ASP A 250 8.17 7.81 -22.90
N ASN A 251 8.46 6.61 -22.42
CA ASN A 251 7.48 5.76 -21.72
C ASN A 251 7.08 6.31 -20.35
N TRP A 252 7.92 7.11 -19.69
CA TRP A 252 7.55 7.80 -18.46
C TRP A 252 6.47 8.83 -18.74
N ASP A 253 6.73 9.74 -19.67
CA ASP A 253 5.77 10.78 -20.06
C ASP A 253 4.45 10.16 -20.53
N LEU A 254 4.52 9.12 -21.37
CA LEU A 254 3.33 8.44 -21.88
C LEU A 254 2.49 7.84 -20.75
N SER A 255 3.15 7.18 -19.79
CA SER A 255 2.46 6.53 -18.66
C SER A 255 1.76 7.54 -17.75
N VAL A 256 2.41 8.67 -17.44
CA VAL A 256 1.82 9.75 -16.61
C VAL A 256 0.69 10.46 -17.36
N MET A 257 0.87 10.75 -18.65
CA MET A 257 -0.16 11.39 -19.47
C MET A 257 -1.44 10.55 -19.56
N ARG A 258 -1.30 9.23 -19.71
CA ARG A 258 -2.44 8.31 -19.70
C ARG A 258 -3.19 8.32 -18.38
N ALA A 259 -2.46 8.22 -17.26
CA ALA A 259 -3.07 8.28 -15.93
C ALA A 259 -3.82 9.62 -15.72
N THR A 260 -3.21 10.73 -16.13
CA THR A 260 -3.81 12.06 -16.03
C THR A 260 -5.06 12.22 -16.91
N ALA A 261 -5.05 11.65 -18.12
CA ALA A 261 -6.22 11.66 -19.01
C ALA A 261 -7.43 10.96 -18.37
N ILE A 262 -7.18 9.85 -17.66
CA ILE A 262 -8.22 9.11 -16.93
C ILE A 262 -8.76 9.95 -15.75
N VAL A 263 -7.88 10.58 -14.96
CA VAL A 263 -8.30 11.52 -13.88
C VAL A 263 -9.23 12.60 -14.43
N LYS A 264 -8.85 13.22 -15.56
CA LYS A 264 -9.66 14.27 -16.20
C LYS A 264 -11.03 13.79 -16.67
N ILE A 265 -11.19 12.51 -17.01
CA ILE A 265 -12.48 11.94 -17.39
C ILE A 265 -13.32 11.64 -16.15
N ILE A 266 -12.73 11.01 -15.13
CA ILE A 266 -13.42 10.66 -13.88
C ILE A 266 -13.94 11.93 -13.18
N THR A 267 -13.14 12.99 -13.13
CA THR A 267 -13.49 14.28 -12.50
C THR A 267 -14.57 15.07 -13.22
N ARG A 268 -14.99 14.67 -14.44
CA ARG A 268 -16.18 15.26 -15.08
C ARG A 268 -17.46 14.92 -14.31
N ASN A 269 -17.45 13.83 -13.54
CA ASN A 269 -18.53 13.53 -12.61
C ASN A 269 -18.30 14.32 -11.32
N SER A 270 -19.16 15.31 -11.05
CA SER A 270 -19.05 16.19 -9.89
C SER A 270 -19.20 15.47 -8.54
N GLY A 271 -19.68 14.23 -8.52
CA GLY A 271 -19.71 13.40 -7.33
C GLY A 271 -18.34 12.82 -6.93
N VAL A 272 -17.33 12.90 -7.81
CA VAL A 272 -15.96 12.45 -7.51
C VAL A 272 -15.08 13.65 -7.18
N HIS A 273 -14.79 13.83 -5.89
CA HIS A 273 -13.97 14.94 -5.43
C HIS A 273 -12.50 14.79 -5.90
N PRO A 274 -11.89 15.79 -6.55
CA PRO A 274 -10.54 15.70 -7.10
C PRO A 274 -9.44 15.33 -6.09
N SER A 275 -9.57 15.74 -4.83
CA SER A 275 -8.58 15.43 -3.78
C SER A 275 -8.45 13.93 -3.47
N ARG A 276 -9.37 13.09 -3.96
CA ARG A 276 -9.34 11.63 -3.79
C ARG A 276 -8.54 10.91 -4.88
N LEU A 277 -8.13 11.63 -5.93
CA LEU A 277 -7.54 11.07 -7.14
C LEU A 277 -6.05 11.39 -7.20
N THR A 278 -5.25 10.38 -7.47
CA THR A 278 -3.81 10.51 -7.74
C THR A 278 -3.51 9.86 -9.08
N ALA A 279 -2.80 10.57 -9.97
CA ALA A 279 -2.27 10.00 -11.19
C ALA A 279 -0.77 9.73 -11.02
N ALA A 280 -0.32 8.54 -11.39
CA ALA A 280 1.09 8.17 -11.39
C ALA A 280 1.45 7.41 -12.68
N GLY A 281 2.71 7.53 -13.08
CA GLY A 281 3.30 6.73 -14.15
C GLY A 281 4.31 5.76 -13.58
N ARG A 282 4.39 4.56 -14.14
CA ARG A 282 5.38 3.54 -13.78
C ARG A 282 6.27 3.13 -14.93
N SER A 283 6.04 3.70 -16.12
CA SER A 283 6.78 3.37 -17.35
C SER A 283 6.85 1.84 -17.56
N GLU A 284 7.97 1.34 -18.06
CA GLU A 284 8.25 -0.07 -18.32
C GLU A 284 8.77 -0.85 -17.09
N TYR A 285 9.03 -0.15 -15.98
CA TYR A 285 9.78 -0.68 -14.83
C TYR A 285 8.93 -1.45 -13.81
N ALA A 286 7.63 -1.60 -14.07
CA ALA A 286 6.73 -2.44 -13.28
C ALA A 286 5.97 -3.44 -14.18
N PRO A 287 6.69 -4.37 -14.86
CA PRO A 287 6.07 -5.37 -15.71
C PRO A 287 5.36 -6.45 -14.87
N ILE A 288 4.23 -6.94 -15.38
CA ILE A 288 3.47 -8.07 -14.80
C ILE A 288 3.63 -9.35 -15.64
N ALA A 289 4.25 -9.24 -16.80
CA ALA A 289 4.58 -10.36 -17.68
C ALA A 289 5.92 -10.11 -18.38
N THR A 290 6.49 -11.15 -18.98
CA THR A 290 7.72 -11.03 -19.75
C THR A 290 7.54 -10.09 -20.94
N ASN A 291 8.49 -9.19 -21.16
CA ASN A 291 8.51 -8.32 -22.34
C ASN A 291 8.99 -9.04 -23.62
N SER A 292 9.44 -10.29 -23.52
CA SER A 292 9.96 -11.07 -24.64
C SER A 292 8.89 -11.52 -25.63
N SER A 293 7.62 -11.62 -25.22
CA SER A 293 6.50 -12.03 -26.10
C SER A 293 5.51 -10.89 -26.38
N SER A 294 4.78 -10.97 -27.48
CA SER A 294 3.71 -10.02 -27.83
C SER A 294 2.61 -9.99 -26.77
N GLU A 295 2.24 -11.15 -26.25
CA GLU A 295 1.19 -11.33 -25.25
C GLU A 295 1.62 -10.71 -23.91
N GLY A 296 2.87 -10.92 -23.51
CA GLY A 296 3.40 -10.35 -22.27
C GLY A 296 3.54 -8.83 -22.35
N ARG A 297 3.99 -8.30 -23.49
CA ARG A 297 3.98 -6.84 -23.75
C ARG A 297 2.57 -6.26 -23.70
N ALA A 298 1.58 -6.94 -24.29
CA ALA A 298 0.18 -6.48 -24.22
C ALA A 298 -0.34 -6.39 -22.79
N LYS A 299 0.00 -7.36 -21.92
CA LYS A 299 -0.33 -7.29 -20.49
C LYS A 299 0.39 -6.16 -19.76
N ASN A 300 1.63 -5.84 -20.14
CA ASN A 300 2.40 -4.75 -19.52
C ASN A 300 1.86 -3.36 -19.90
N ARG A 301 1.34 -3.20 -21.13
CA ARG A 301 0.64 -1.98 -21.57
C ARG A 301 -0.76 -1.91 -20.97
N ARG A 302 -0.84 -1.43 -19.73
CA ARG A 302 -2.07 -1.35 -18.94
C ARG A 302 -2.15 -0.06 -18.14
N THR A 303 -3.34 0.26 -17.67
CA THR A 303 -3.56 1.21 -16.59
C THR A 303 -4.23 0.48 -15.43
N GLU A 304 -3.64 0.59 -14.23
CA GLU A 304 -4.26 0.06 -13.00
C GLU A 304 -4.95 1.21 -12.25
N ILE A 305 -6.25 1.05 -12.00
CA ILE A 305 -7.02 1.93 -11.12
C ILE A 305 -7.18 1.21 -9.79
N ILE A 306 -6.49 1.72 -8.77
CA ILE A 306 -6.34 1.13 -7.46
C ILE A 306 -7.24 1.86 -6.48
N LEU A 307 -8.25 1.15 -5.98
CA LEU A 307 -9.25 1.68 -5.07
C LEU A 307 -8.91 1.26 -3.64
N THR A 308 -8.69 2.25 -2.78
CA THR A 308 -8.29 2.05 -1.38
C THR A 308 -9.33 2.69 -0.46
N PRO A 309 -9.99 1.91 0.42
CA PRO A 309 -10.82 2.50 1.47
C PRO A 309 -10.00 3.45 2.35
N LYS A 310 -10.56 4.60 2.71
CA LYS A 310 -9.98 5.49 3.71
C LYS A 310 -9.94 4.74 5.04
N LEU A 311 -8.74 4.55 5.56
CA LEU A 311 -8.52 3.92 6.85
C LEU A 311 -8.35 4.96 7.96
N ASP A 312 -8.35 6.26 7.64
CA ASP A 312 -8.10 7.33 8.59
C ASP A 312 -9.15 7.32 9.74
N GLU A 313 -10.41 7.01 9.43
CA GLU A 313 -11.46 6.80 10.43
C GLU A 313 -11.20 5.56 11.31
N LEU A 314 -10.56 4.52 10.77
CA LEU A 314 -10.20 3.30 11.52
C LEU A 314 -8.97 3.54 12.41
N PHE A 315 -8.02 4.38 11.99
CA PHE A 315 -6.84 4.73 12.78
C PHE A 315 -7.17 5.70 13.92
N GLN A 316 -8.12 6.62 13.73
CA GLN A 316 -8.60 7.47 14.82
C GLN A 316 -9.13 6.64 16.01
N ILE A 317 -9.80 5.52 15.76
CA ILE A 317 -10.26 4.61 16.83
C ILE A 317 -9.09 4.06 17.66
N ILE A 318 -7.93 3.82 17.03
CA ILE A 318 -6.72 3.29 17.69
C ILE A 318 -6.00 4.37 18.50
N GLU A 319 -6.03 5.64 18.08
CA GLU A 319 -5.34 6.74 18.76
C GLU A 319 -6.14 7.37 19.90
N THR A 320 -7.45 7.14 19.97
CA THR A 320 -8.33 7.76 20.99
C THR A 320 -8.36 6.96 22.32
N HIS A 321 -7.62 5.85 22.43
CA HIS A 321 -7.56 4.97 23.60
C HIS A 321 -6.12 4.53 23.91
#